data_AF-A0A068TYE7-F1
#
_entry.id   AF-A0A068TYE7-F1
#
_cell.length_a   1.000
_cell.length_b   1.000
_cell.length_c   1.000
_cell.angle_alpha   90.00
_cell.angle_beta   90.00
_cell.angle_gamma   90.00
#
_symmetry.space_group_name_H-M   'P 1'
#
loop_
_entity.id
_entity.type
_entity.pdbx_description
1 polymer ?
#
loop_
_entity_poly.entity_id
_entity_poly.type
_entity_poly.pdbx_seq_one_letter_code
_entity_poly.pdbx_strand_id
1 'polypeptide(L)'
;MIIIGNQWDYTDQMIKGIILVMLTARTDTSSLIPFGMGRRSCHGSGLAQRVVGLALGSLIQSFDWKRIGEEEIDLAEGIGVSMPKAKPLEKTCFRNKKSNKGF
;
A
#
# COMPACT_ATOMS: atom_id res chain seq x y z
N MET A 1 21.78 18.65 0.79
CA MET A 1 20.85 18.39 1.91
C MET A 1 19.50 18.11 1.28
N ILE A 2 19.21 16.82 1.16
CA ILE A 2 18.12 16.16 0.41
C ILE A 2 16.81 16.52 1.14
N ILE A 3 15.72 16.97 0.50
CA ILE A 3 14.66 16.11 -0.07
C ILE A 3 13.95 16.84 -1.22
N ILE A 4 14.40 16.61 -2.45
CA ILE A 4 13.50 16.56 -3.61
C ILE A 4 13.50 15.08 -4.02
N GLY A 5 12.85 14.25 -3.22
CA GLY A 5 12.58 12.84 -3.55
C GLY A 5 11.33 12.82 -4.41
N ASN A 6 11.45 12.29 -5.62
CA ASN A 6 10.43 12.40 -6.63
C ASN A 6 9.23 11.50 -6.28
N GLN A 7 8.01 11.93 -6.61
CA GLN A 7 6.79 11.12 -6.48
C GLN A 7 6.93 9.70 -7.10
N TRP A 8 7.84 9.55 -8.06
CA TRP A 8 8.17 8.30 -8.75
C TRP A 8 8.95 7.28 -7.91
N ASP A 9 9.65 7.71 -6.86
CA ASP A 9 10.37 6.82 -5.94
C ASP A 9 9.38 6.00 -5.06
N TYR A 10 8.22 6.57 -4.72
CA TYR A 10 7.18 5.89 -3.92
C TYR A 10 6.43 4.81 -4.72
N THR A 11 6.12 5.07 -5.99
CA THR A 11 5.53 4.06 -6.89
C THR A 11 6.49 2.91 -7.16
N ASP A 12 7.78 3.20 -7.29
CA ASP A 12 8.82 2.18 -7.49
C ASP A 12 9.01 1.31 -6.24
N GLN A 13 8.95 1.90 -5.04
CA GLN A 13 8.93 1.17 -3.77
C GLN A 13 7.68 0.30 -3.59
N MET A 14 6.50 0.79 -4.00
CA MET A 14 5.26 0.02 -3.95
C MET A 14 5.24 -1.13 -4.96
N ILE A 15 5.73 -0.91 -6.18
CA ILE A 15 5.87 -1.96 -7.20
C ILE A 15 6.91 -2.99 -6.76
N LYS A 16 8.07 -2.54 -6.25
CA LYS A 16 9.07 -3.42 -5.61
C LYS A 16 8.48 -4.18 -4.42
N GLY A 17 7.63 -3.56 -3.60
CA GLY A 17 6.95 -4.20 -2.47
C GLY A 17 5.92 -5.24 -2.88
N ILE A 18 5.13 -4.99 -3.93
CA ILE A 18 4.17 -5.97 -4.47
C ILE A 18 4.93 -7.14 -5.13
N ILE A 19 5.95 -6.84 -5.95
CA ILE A 19 6.81 -7.85 -6.56
C ILE A 19 7.55 -8.64 -5.48
N LEU A 20 8.03 -7.99 -4.42
CA LEU A 20 8.65 -8.65 -3.27
C LEU A 20 7.63 -9.53 -2.56
N VAL A 21 6.42 -9.07 -2.25
CA VAL A 21 5.38 -9.94 -1.64
C VAL A 21 5.07 -11.15 -2.52
N MET A 22 5.06 -10.98 -3.85
CA MET A 22 4.83 -12.07 -4.81
C MET A 22 6.04 -13.01 -4.99
N LEU A 23 7.27 -12.48 -4.96
CA LEU A 23 8.52 -13.24 -5.09
C LEU A 23 8.92 -13.90 -3.75
N THR A 24 8.78 -13.21 -2.63
CA THR A 24 8.98 -13.72 -1.26
C THR A 24 7.94 -14.77 -0.89
N ALA A 25 6.75 -14.78 -1.53
CA ALA A 25 5.85 -15.93 -1.45
C ALA A 25 6.48 -17.24 -2.00
N ARG A 26 7.56 -17.16 -2.80
CA ARG A 26 8.33 -18.32 -3.29
C ARG A 26 9.67 -18.54 -2.59
N THR A 27 10.27 -17.53 -1.95
CA THR A 27 11.57 -17.65 -1.29
C THR A 27 11.56 -16.87 0.03
N ASP A 28 11.71 -17.60 1.15
CA ASP A 28 11.90 -17.12 2.55
C ASP A 28 10.64 -17.14 3.44
N THR A 29 10.27 -18.36 3.86
CA THR A 29 9.13 -18.70 4.74
C THR A 29 9.34 -18.40 6.23
N SER A 30 9.96 -17.29 6.65
CA SER A 30 10.33 -17.13 8.08
C SER A 30 9.74 -15.95 8.86
N SER A 31 8.85 -15.10 8.34
CA SER A 31 8.26 -14.07 9.23
C SER A 31 6.83 -13.56 8.97
N LEU A 32 6.24 -13.69 7.77
CA LEU A 32 4.93 -13.09 7.51
C LEU A 32 3.92 -14.10 6.96
N ILE A 33 2.89 -14.39 7.76
CA ILE A 33 1.77 -15.28 7.40
C ILE A 33 0.44 -14.50 7.57
N PRO A 34 0.24 -13.39 6.83
CA PRO A 34 -0.90 -12.49 7.05
C PRO A 34 -2.25 -13.13 6.69
N PHE A 35 -2.24 -14.16 5.84
CA PHE A 35 -3.43 -14.88 5.40
C PHE A 35 -3.51 -16.32 5.93
N GLY A 36 -2.68 -16.68 6.92
CA GLY A 36 -2.60 -18.05 7.42
C GLY A 36 -1.90 -19.02 6.45
N MET A 37 -1.61 -20.24 6.93
CA MET A 37 -1.00 -21.32 6.15
C MET A 37 -1.71 -22.65 6.45
N GLY A 38 -1.66 -23.59 5.50
CA GLY A 38 -2.26 -24.92 5.66
C GLY A 38 -3.80 -24.92 5.54
N ARG A 39 -4.47 -25.81 6.30
CA ARG A 39 -5.92 -26.05 6.20
C ARG A 39 -6.81 -24.88 6.66
N ARG A 40 -6.25 -23.92 7.40
CA ARG A 40 -6.94 -22.70 7.87
C ARG A 40 -6.48 -21.46 7.13
N SER A 41 -5.80 -21.62 5.98
CA SER A 41 -5.43 -20.49 5.14
C SER A 41 -6.68 -19.75 4.63
N CYS A 42 -6.54 -18.44 4.45
CA CYS A 42 -7.60 -17.61 3.94
C CYS A 42 -7.83 -17.93 2.46
N HIS A 43 -8.95 -18.59 2.18
CA HIS A 43 -9.43 -18.86 0.82
C HIS A 43 -9.61 -17.58 -0.01
N GLY A 44 -9.80 -16.43 0.65
CA GLY A 44 -9.90 -15.11 0.03
C GLY A 44 -8.57 -14.40 -0.23
N SER A 45 -7.42 -15.01 0.07
CA SER A 45 -6.09 -14.38 -0.09
C SER A 45 -5.84 -13.87 -1.52
N GLY A 46 -6.14 -14.70 -2.52
CA GLY A 46 -6.01 -14.32 -3.93
C GLY A 46 -6.93 -13.16 -4.34
N LEU A 47 -8.16 -13.13 -3.79
CA LEU A 47 -9.10 -12.02 -4.02
C LEU A 47 -8.60 -10.74 -3.36
N ALA A 48 -8.16 -10.82 -2.11
CA ALA A 48 -7.64 -9.68 -1.35
C ALA A 48 -6.45 -9.04 -2.08
N GLN A 49 -5.49 -9.82 -2.57
CA GLN A 49 -4.35 -9.30 -3.32
C GLN A 49 -4.78 -8.56 -4.60
N ARG A 50 -5.74 -9.12 -5.36
CA ARG A 50 -6.25 -8.49 -6.58
C ARG A 50 -7.00 -7.21 -6.28
N VAL A 51 -7.90 -7.22 -5.30
CA VAL A 51 -8.71 -6.05 -4.92
C VAL A 51 -7.81 -4.94 -4.39
N VAL A 52 -6.88 -5.24 -3.49
CA VAL A 52 -5.94 -4.25 -2.94
C VAL A 52 -5.03 -3.70 -4.05
N GLY A 53 -4.49 -4.57 -4.92
CA GLY A 53 -3.66 -4.15 -6.05
C GLY A 53 -4.40 -3.23 -7.01
N LEU A 54 -5.63 -3.60 -7.42
CA LEU A 54 -6.46 -2.78 -8.31
C LEU A 54 -6.87 -1.46 -7.67
N ALA A 55 -7.36 -1.48 -6.42
CA ALA A 55 -7.75 -0.27 -5.71
C ALA A 55 -6.56 0.69 -5.56
N LEU A 56 -5.40 0.17 -5.18
CA LEU A 56 -4.18 0.96 -5.04
C LEU A 56 -3.72 1.53 -6.39
N GLY A 57 -3.72 0.72 -7.45
CA GLY A 57 -3.39 1.16 -8.81
C GLY A 57 -4.30 2.29 -9.28
N SER A 58 -5.62 2.13 -9.12
CA SER A 58 -6.60 3.17 -9.47
C SER A 58 -6.41 4.46 -8.67
N LEU A 59 -6.09 4.35 -7.38
CA LEU A 59 -5.85 5.48 -6.49
C LEU A 59 -4.56 6.25 -6.84
N ILE A 60 -3.50 5.55 -7.22
CA ILE A 60 -2.23 6.16 -7.67
C ILE A 60 -2.42 6.82 -9.04
N GLN A 61 -3.12 6.16 -9.97
CA GLN A 61 -3.33 6.68 -11.31
C GLN A 61 -4.25 7.91 -11.34
N SER A 62 -5.29 7.91 -10.49
CA SER A 62 -6.34 8.94 -10.53
C SER A 62 -6.02 10.16 -9.66
N PHE A 63 -5.12 10.02 -8.68
CA PHE A 63 -4.87 11.08 -7.69
C PHE A 63 -3.38 11.32 -7.43
N ASP A 64 -3.03 12.59 -7.38
CA ASP A 64 -1.77 13.06 -6.81
C ASP A 64 -1.95 13.27 -5.30
N TRP A 65 -1.04 12.73 -4.49
CA TRP A 65 -1.15 12.72 -3.03
C TRP A 65 -0.12 13.67 -2.42
N LYS A 66 -0.56 14.54 -1.50
CA LYS A 66 0.30 15.40 -0.68
C LYS A 66 0.07 15.13 0.80
N ARG A 67 1.16 15.10 1.56
CA ARG A 67 1.16 14.95 3.02
C ARG A 67 0.61 16.23 3.68
N ILE A 68 -0.15 16.05 4.74
CA ILE A 68 -0.62 17.13 5.60
C ILE A 68 0.37 17.18 6.76
N GLY A 69 1.18 18.25 6.82
CA GLY A 69 2.24 18.40 7.82
C GLY A 69 3.55 17.66 7.51
N GLU A 70 4.59 18.01 8.27
CA GLU A 70 5.94 17.40 8.19
C GLU A 70 6.18 16.31 9.26
N GLU A 71 5.25 16.16 10.20
CA GLU A 71 5.34 15.21 11.32
C GLU A 71 5.35 13.76 10.85
N GLU A 72 6.17 12.91 11.49
CA GLU A 72 6.28 11.48 11.19
C GLU A 72 4.93 10.76 11.32
N ILE A 73 4.65 9.82 10.40
CA ILE A 73 3.40 9.06 10.41
C ILE A 73 3.47 8.09 11.59
N ASP A 74 2.59 8.30 12.57
CA ASP A 74 2.41 7.40 13.69
C ASP A 74 1.77 6.08 13.21
N LEU A 75 2.47 4.97 13.44
CA LEU A 75 2.06 3.61 13.10
C LEU A 75 1.61 2.82 14.33
N ALA A 76 1.46 3.47 15.49
CA ALA A 76 0.96 2.83 16.68
C ALA A 76 -0.39 2.15 16.44
N GLU A 77 -0.59 1.01 17.10
CA GLU A 77 -1.81 0.22 17.00
C GLU A 77 -2.94 0.88 17.81
N GLY A 78 -4.10 1.00 17.17
CA GLY A 78 -5.35 1.41 17.79
C GLY A 78 -6.18 0.21 18.24
N ILE A 79 -7.16 0.48 19.10
CA ILE A 79 -8.01 -0.58 19.66
C ILE A 79 -8.99 -1.09 18.58
N GLY A 80 -8.95 -2.38 18.27
CA GLY A 80 -9.92 -3.00 17.38
C GLY A 80 -9.58 -4.43 16.94
N VAL A 81 -10.54 -5.13 16.34
CA VAL A 81 -10.41 -6.54 15.91
C VAL A 81 -9.43 -6.71 14.75
N SER A 82 -9.27 -5.67 13.92
CA SER A 82 -8.43 -5.71 12.72
C SER A 82 -7.14 -4.91 12.85
N MET A 83 -6.67 -4.67 14.09
CA MET A 83 -5.48 -3.84 14.37
C MET A 83 -5.44 -2.53 13.57
N PRO A 84 -6.44 -1.64 13.77
CA PRO A 84 -6.44 -0.34 13.12
C PRO A 84 -5.25 0.51 13.58
N LYS A 85 -4.93 1.58 12.86
CA LYS A 85 -3.95 2.58 13.35
C LYS A 85 -4.57 3.39 14.48
N ALA A 86 -3.79 3.73 15.50
CA ALA A 86 -4.21 4.57 16.61
C ALA A 86 -4.61 5.97 16.14
N LYS A 87 -3.86 6.51 15.17
CA LYS A 87 -4.19 7.74 14.47
C LYS A 87 -4.51 7.42 13.01
N PRO A 88 -5.67 7.84 12.49
CA PRO A 88 -6.00 7.63 11.09
C PRO A 88 -5.02 8.38 10.19
N LEU A 89 -4.78 7.84 9.01
CA LEU A 89 -3.85 8.42 8.05
C LEU A 89 -4.55 9.48 7.22
N GLU A 90 -4.22 10.74 7.46
CA GLU A 90 -4.79 11.86 6.72
C GLU A 90 -3.83 12.31 5.61
N LYS A 91 -4.36 12.46 4.40
CA LYS A 91 -3.60 12.94 3.24
C LYS A 91 -4.53 13.68 2.28
N THR A 92 -4.04 14.79 1.75
CA THR A 92 -4.76 15.52 0.69
C THR A 92 -4.55 14.82 -0.65
N CYS A 93 -5.63 14.62 -1.40
CA CYS A 93 -5.58 14.08 -2.75
C CYS A 93 -6.11 15.12 -3.75
N PHE A 94 -5.44 15.22 -4.89
CA PHE A 94 -5.84 16.07 -6.00
C PHE A 94 -6.05 15.19 -7.23
N ARG A 95 -7.08 15.46 -8.03
CA ARG A 95 -7.30 14.68 -9.27
C ARG A 95 -6.08 14.86 -10.19
N ASN A 96 -5.46 13.75 -10.56
CA ASN A 96 -4.35 13.75 -11.50
C ASN A 96 -4.88 14.10 -12.91
N LYS A 97 -4.47 15.26 -13.43
CA LYS A 97 -4.92 15.73 -14.76
C LYS A 97 -4.40 14.86 -15.91
N LYS A 98 -3.39 14.01 -15.67
CA LYS A 98 -2.86 13.07 -16.66
C LYS A 98 -3.79 11.89 -16.91
N SER A 99 -4.69 11.54 -15.98
CA SER A 99 -5.61 10.41 -16.15
C SER A 99 -6.74 10.69 -17.15
N ASN A 100 -6.92 11.95 -17.58
CA ASN A 100 -7.95 12.39 -18.52
C ASN A 100 -7.42 12.67 -19.93
N LYS A 101 -6.15 12.36 -20.20
CA LYS A 101 -5.67 12.23 -21.58
C LYS A 101 -5.98 10.80 -22.01
N GLY A 102 -7.22 10.62 -22.48
CA GLY A 102 -7.61 9.42 -23.22
C GLY A 102 -6.67 9.21 -24.41
N PHE A 103 -6.58 7.94 -24.80
CA PHE A 103 -6.00 7.49 -26.06
C PHE A 103 -6.41 8.36 -27.26
#